data_AF-A0A2B4FJF9-F1
#
_entry.id   AF-A0A2B4FJF9-F1
#
_cell.length_a   1.000
_cell.length_b   1.000
_cell.length_c   1.000
_cell.angle_alpha   90.00
_cell.angle_beta   90.00
_cell.angle_gamma   90.00
#
_symmetry.space_group_name_H-M   'P 1'
#
loop_
_entity.id
_entity.type
_entity.pdbx_description
1 polymer ?
#
loop_
_entity_poly.entity_id
_entity_poly.type
_entity_poly.pdbx_seq_one_letter_code
_entity_poly.pdbx_strand_id
1 'polypeptide(L)' 'MRPFKRMRTIYLITVPIIALLTLFFPQSVGDRILTFFFVLVFGGLSIGFTYLMNFISEAKDNRG' A
#
# COMPACT_ATOMS: atom_id res chain seq x y z
N MET A 1 -3.81 9.71 -21.24
CA MET A 1 -4.22 9.33 -19.87
C MET A 1 -3.18 8.35 -19.32
N ARG A 2 -2.39 8.73 -18.29
CA ARG A 2 -1.25 7.91 -17.80
C ARG A 2 -1.75 6.78 -16.88
N PRO A 3 -1.68 5.49 -17.30
CA PRO A 3 -2.19 4.36 -16.51
C PRO A 3 -1.54 4.24 -15.12
N PHE A 4 -0.29 4.69 -14.98
CA PHE A 4 0.47 4.69 -13.72
C PHE A 4 -0.17 5.50 -12.58
N LYS A 5 -0.75 6.67 -12.86
CA LYS A 5 -1.41 7.48 -11.82
C LYS A 5 -2.67 6.79 -11.29
N ARG A 6 -3.41 6.12 -12.17
CA ARG A 6 -4.64 5.39 -11.81
C ARG A 6 -4.35 4.16 -10.97
N MET A 7 -3.30 3.41 -11.30
CA MET A 7 -2.87 2.24 -10.53
C MET A 7 -2.48 2.62 -9.10
N ARG A 8 -1.72 3.71 -8.91
CA ARG A 8 -1.37 4.22 -7.57
C ARG A 8 -2.58 4.59 -6.72
N THR A 9 -3.56 5.29 -7.30
CA THR A 9 -4.79 5.65 -6.58
C THR A 9 -5.57 4.41 -6.17
N ILE A 10 -5.62 3.38 -7.03
CA ILE A 10 -6.24 2.11 -6.70
C ILE A 10 -5.51 1.47 -5.51
N TYR A 11 -4.18 1.35 -5.54
CA TYR A 11 -3.41 0.79 -4.42
C TYR A 11 -3.60 1.56 -3.10
N LEU A 12 -3.62 2.90 -3.14
CA LEU A 12 -3.86 3.74 -1.97
C LEU A 12 -5.23 3.52 -1.31
N ILE A 13 -6.25 3.17 -2.10
CA ILE A 13 -7.61 2.92 -1.61
C ILE A 13 -7.78 1.45 -1.21
N THR A 14 -7.16 0.52 -1.95
CA THR A 14 -7.29 -0.92 -1.70
C THR A 14 -6.62 -1.35 -0.40
N VAL A 15 -5.46 -0.79 -0.03
CA VAL A 15 -4.76 -1.13 1.23
C VAL A 15 -5.63 -0.88 2.48
N PRO A 16 -6.23 0.31 2.69
CA PRO A 16 -7.10 0.53 3.85
C PRO A 16 -8.39 -0.30 3.79
N ILE A 17 -8.92 -0.60 2.60
CA ILE A 17 -10.08 -1.51 2.47
C ILE A 17 -9.70 -2.92 2.95
N ILE A 18 -8.56 -3.46 2.53
CA ILE A 18 -8.09 -4.78 2.97
C ILE A 18 -7.84 -4.78 4.48
N ALA A 19 -7.23 -3.71 5.02
CA ALA A 19 -7.03 -3.57 6.46
C ALA A 19 -8.37 -3.62 7.22
N LEU A 20 -9.38 -2.87 6.78
CA LEU A 20 -10.71 -2.91 7.40
C LEU A 20 -11.38 -4.29 7.28
N LEU A 21 -11.22 -4.97 6.14
CA LEU A 21 -11.74 -6.33 5.94
C LEU A 21 -11.13 -7.34 6.92
N THR A 22 -9.88 -7.15 7.34
CA THR A 22 -9.25 -8.03 8.35
C THR A 22 -9.95 -8.00 9.72
N LEU A 23 -10.69 -6.94 10.03
CA LEU A 23 -11.46 -6.85 11.28
C LEU A 23 -12.69 -7.78 11.29
N PHE A 24 -13.16 -8.19 10.10
CA PHE A 24 -14.31 -9.09 9.93
C PHE A 24 -13.91 -10.57 9.85
N PHE A 25 -12.61 -10.90 9.88
CA PHE A 25 -12.16 -12.29 9.88
C PHE A 25 -12.53 -13.00 11.19
N PRO A 26 -12.95 -14.29 11.14
CA PRO A 26 -13.27 -15.08 12.32
C PRO A 26 -11.97 -15.51 13.03
N GLN A 27 -11.28 -14.56 13.65
CA GLN A 27 -10.08 -14.75 14.46
C GLN A 27 -10.28 -14.26 15.90
N SER A 28 -9.35 -14.54 16.80
CA SER A 28 -9.36 -13.95 18.14
C SER A 28 -9.18 -12.42 18.06
N VAL A 29 -9.69 -11.67 19.06
CA VAL A 29 -9.60 -10.19 19.04
C VAL A 29 -8.15 -9.71 18.97
N GLY A 30 -7.23 -10.40 19.68
CA GLY A 30 -5.79 -10.10 19.64
C GLY A 30 -5.20 -10.31 18.25
N ASP A 31 -5.50 -11.44 17.62
CA ASP A 31 -4.98 -11.76 16.29
C ASP A 31 -5.53 -10.82 15.21
N ARG A 32 -6.80 -10.37 15.35
CA ARG A 32 -7.40 -9.36 14.45
C ARG A 32 -6.67 -8.03 14.51
N ILE A 33 -6.38 -7.55 15.72
CA ILE A 33 -5.66 -6.28 15.92
C ILE A 33 -4.24 -6.41 15.34
N LEU A 34 -3.57 -7.53 15.60
CA LEU A 34 -2.21 -7.77 15.11
C LEU A 34 -2.18 -7.83 13.58
N THR A 35 -3.14 -8.53 12.97
CA THR A 35 -3.30 -8.61 11.52
C THR A 35 -3.64 -7.26 10.90
N PHE A 36 -4.51 -6.47 11.54
CA PHE A 36 -4.85 -5.11 11.11
C PHE A 36 -3.60 -4.22 11.05
N PHE A 37 -2.81 -4.17 12.12
CA PHE A 37 -1.57 -3.40 12.14
C PHE A 37 -0.54 -3.93 11.15
N PHE A 38 -0.44 -5.26 11.00
CA PHE A 38 0.45 -5.87 10.03
C PHE A 38 0.12 -5.43 8.60
N VAL A 39 -1.15 -5.53 8.20
CA VAL A 39 -1.61 -5.09 6.87
C VAL A 39 -1.40 -3.58 6.68
N LEU A 40 -1.63 -2.78 7.71
CA LEU A 40 -1.48 -1.33 7.63
C LEU A 40 -0.01 -0.92 7.44
N VAL A 41 0.91 -1.51 8.21
CA VAL A 41 2.35 -1.23 8.15
C VAL A 41 2.95 -1.75 6.84
N PHE A 42 2.74 -3.03 6.51
CA PHE A 42 3.31 -3.61 5.29
C PHE A 42 2.66 -3.04 4.02
N GLY A 43 1.35 -2.81 4.04
CA GLY A 43 0.63 -2.14 2.97
C GLY A 43 1.11 -0.70 2.77
N GLY A 44 1.27 0.07 3.84
CA GLY A 44 1.82 1.43 3.77
C GLY A 44 3.26 1.46 3.25
N LEU A 45 4.11 0.55 3.72
CA LEU A 45 5.48 0.40 3.24
C LEU A 45 5.52 0.08 1.74
N SER A 46 4.68 -0.82 1.25
CA SER A 46 4.62 -1.18 -0.17
C SER A 46 4.30 0.02 -1.07
N ILE A 47 3.37 0.88 -0.63
CA ILE A 47 3.04 2.13 -1.33
C ILE A 47 4.24 3.08 -1.28
N GLY A 48 4.84 3.28 -0.10
CA GLY A 48 6.01 4.15 0.08
C GLY A 48 7.18 3.75 -0.80
N PHE A 49 7.50 2.45 -0.87
CA PHE A 49 8.53 1.91 -1.77
C PHE A 49 8.19 2.14 -3.24
N THR A 50 6.93 2.00 -3.63
CA THR A 50 6.48 2.28 -5.01
C THR A 50 6.63 3.76 -5.38
N TYR A 51 6.46 4.67 -4.42
CA TYR A 51 6.75 6.09 -4.60
C TYR A 51 8.25 6.36 -4.71
N LEU A 52 9.04 5.76 -3.82
CA LEU A 52 10.50 5.91 -3.79
C LEU A 52 11.15 5.39 -5.08
N MET A 53 10.78 4.19 -5.54
CA MET A 53 11.29 3.61 -6.79
C MET A 53 11.00 4.49 -8.00
N ASN A 54 9.79 5.04 -8.09
CA ASN A 54 9.43 5.94 -9.18
C ASN A 54 10.18 7.27 -9.09
N PHE A 55 10.39 7.80 -7.89
CA PHE A 55 11.20 9.00 -7.69
C PHE A 55 12.65 8.77 -8.15
N ILE A 56 13.24 7.63 -7.78
CA ILE A 56 14.57 7.22 -8.25
C ILE A 56 14.59 7.05 -9.77
N SER A 57 13.56 6.43 -10.35
CA SER A 57 13.47 6.23 -11.80
C SER A 57 13.35 7.56 -12.55
N GLU A 58 12.51 8.48 -12.09
CA GLU A 58 12.39 9.84 -12.65
C GLU A 58 13.69 10.65 -12.45
N ALA A 59 14.36 10.50 -11.32
CA ALA A 59 15.65 11.17 -11.05
C ALA A 59 16.79 10.62 -11.92
N LYS A 60 16.74 9.34 -12.29
CA LYS A 60 17.69 8.68 -13.19
C LYS A 60 17.44 9.07 -14.66
N ASP A 61 16.18 9.19 -15.06
CA ASP A 61 15.77 9.57 -16.42
C ASP A 61 16.15 11.03 -16.75
N ASN A 62 16.05 11.95 -15.78
CA ASN A 62 16.46 13.36 -15.96
C ASN A 62 17.98 13.60 -15.98
N ARG A 63 18.81 12.53 -15.92
CA ARG A 63 20.29 12.61 -16.00
C ARG A 63 20.85 12.05 -17.30
N GLY A 64 20.01 11.67 -18.27
CA GLY A 64 20.37 11.33 -19.65
C GLY A 64 19.86 12.37 -20.63
#